data_AF-A0A7C6SC59-F1
#
_entry.id   AF-A0A7C6SC59-F1
#
_cell.length_a   1.000
_cell.length_b   1.000
_cell.length_c   1.000
_cell.angle_alpha   90.00
_cell.angle_beta   90.00
_cell.angle_gamma   90.00
#
_symmetry.space_group_name_H-M   'P 1'
#
loop_
_entity.id
_entity.type
_entity.pdbx_description
1 polymer ?
#
loop_
_entity_poly.entity_id
_entity_poly.type
_entity_poly.pdbx_seq_one_letter_code
_entity_poly.pdbx_strand_id
1 'polypeptide(L)'
;DIAYKALQYKEYFLKEHQREPTTEEIAKELGVEEIDVIISLEAIQDPISIYTPIYNNGTDEIYLIDQIKDDENSEDRKILELTIKDGMKRLSKRERNIIRERYYLGKTQMEIANEIGISQAQVSRLEKNALKTIFNYKQ
;
A
#
# COMPACT_ATOMS: atom_id res chain seq x y z
N ASP A 1 27.82 -9.84 -18.27
CA ASP A 1 27.04 -9.88 -17.02
C ASP A 1 27.76 -9.03 -15.98
N ILE A 2 27.10 -7.96 -15.52
CA ILE A 2 27.67 -6.98 -14.58
C ILE A 2 27.73 -7.60 -13.18
N ALA A 3 26.71 -8.36 -12.78
CA ALA A 3 26.63 -9.02 -11.47
C ALA A 3 27.81 -9.97 -11.25
N TYR A 4 28.06 -10.85 -12.22
CA TYR A 4 29.17 -11.81 -12.15
C TYR A 4 30.54 -11.13 -12.09
N LYS A 5 30.76 -10.08 -12.89
CA LYS A 5 32.03 -9.32 -12.86
C LYS A 5 32.20 -8.53 -11.56
N ALA A 6 31.12 -7.97 -11.02
CA ALA A 6 31.12 -7.29 -9.73
C ALA A 6 31.49 -8.25 -8.59
N LEU A 7 30.96 -9.48 -8.59
CA LEU A 7 31.34 -10.52 -7.62
C LEU A 7 32.82 -10.92 -7.74
N GLN A 8 33.32 -11.13 -8.96
CA GLN A 8 34.73 -11.46 -9.18
C GLN A 8 35.66 -10.35 -8.68
N TYR A 9 35.33 -9.09 -8.99
CA TYR A 9 36.10 -7.95 -8.50
C TYR A 9 36.01 -7.81 -6.97
N LYS A 10 34.83 -8.07 -6.38
CA LYS A 10 34.65 -8.10 -4.93
C LYS A 10 35.59 -9.10 -4.25
N GLU A 11 35.69 -10.32 -4.78
CA GLU A 11 36.61 -11.36 -4.27
C GLU A 11 38.08 -10.97 -4.42
N TYR A 12 38.46 -10.39 -5.57
CA TYR A 12 39.82 -9.91 -5.82
C TYR A 12 40.19 -8.79 -4.84
N PHE A 13 39.33 -7.78 -4.72
CA PHE A 13 39.55 -6.62 -3.87
C PHE A 13 39.67 -7.00 -2.39
N LEU A 14 38.84 -7.96 -1.94
CA LEU A 14 38.90 -8.49 -0.57
C LEU A 14 40.25 -9.16 -0.29
N LYS A 15 40.82 -9.90 -1.24
CA LYS A 15 42.13 -10.55 -1.09
C LYS A 15 43.27 -9.55 -1.00
N GLU A 16 43.25 -8.52 -1.83
CA GLU A 16 44.33 -7.52 -1.91
C GLU A 16 44.26 -6.47 -0.78
N HIS A 17 43.06 -6.01 -0.43
CA HIS A 17 42.86 -4.88 0.48
C HIS A 17 42.34 -5.26 1.85
N GLN A 18 42.03 -6.55 2.09
CA GLN A 18 41.47 -7.07 3.35
C GLN A 18 40.19 -6.35 3.81
N ARG A 19 39.45 -5.76 2.87
CA ARG A 19 38.15 -5.13 3.08
C ARG A 19 37.27 -5.33 1.85
N GLU A 20 35.96 -5.16 2.02
CA GLU A 20 35.07 -5.13 0.86
C GLU A 20 35.22 -3.80 0.08
N PRO A 21 35.09 -3.83 -1.26
CA PRO A 21 35.00 -2.62 -2.06
C PRO A 21 33.63 -1.96 -1.87
N THR A 22 33.58 -0.64 -2.02
CA THR A 22 32.31 0.09 -2.14
C THR A 22 31.69 -0.10 -3.52
N THR A 23 30.40 0.17 -3.66
CA THR A 23 29.70 0.10 -4.95
C THR A 23 30.32 1.05 -5.98
N GLU A 24 30.74 2.25 -5.55
CA GLU A 24 31.50 3.21 -6.37
C GLU A 24 32.83 2.62 -6.88
N GLU A 25 33.59 1.91 -6.03
CA GLU A 25 34.86 1.28 -6.41
C GLU A 25 34.65 0.17 -7.44
N ILE A 26 33.58 -0.61 -7.30
CA ILE A 26 33.18 -1.64 -8.27
C ILE A 26 32.78 -1.00 -9.60
N ALA A 27 31.96 0.05 -9.56
CA ALA A 27 31.48 0.76 -10.74
C ALA A 27 32.65 1.39 -11.53
N LYS A 28 33.58 2.02 -10.82
CA LYS A 28 34.77 2.64 -11.39
C LYS A 28 35.68 1.62 -12.08
N GLU A 29 35.88 0.45 -11.48
CA GLU A 29 36.68 -0.63 -12.09
C GLU A 29 36.00 -1.21 -13.34
N LEU A 30 34.68 -1.42 -13.27
CA LEU A 30 33.91 -2.02 -14.36
C LEU A 30 33.60 -1.04 -15.49
N GLY A 31 33.82 0.26 -15.29
CA GLY A 31 33.51 1.31 -16.27
C GLY A 31 32.01 1.47 -16.54
N VAL A 32 31.19 1.25 -15.51
CA VAL A 32 29.72 1.34 -15.56
C VAL A 32 29.20 2.35 -14.54
N GLU A 33 27.93 2.72 -14.65
CA GLU A 33 27.27 3.55 -13.65
C GLU A 33 27.06 2.76 -12.34
N GLU A 34 27.13 3.44 -11.20
CA GLU A 34 26.93 2.81 -9.89
C GLU A 34 25.56 2.13 -9.78
N ILE A 35 24.52 2.76 -10.35
CA ILE A 35 23.16 2.22 -10.35
C ILE A 35 23.06 0.87 -11.07
N ASP A 36 23.85 0.66 -12.14
CA ASP A 36 23.85 -0.60 -12.87
C ASP A 36 24.48 -1.73 -12.05
N VAL A 37 25.46 -1.41 -11.20
CA VAL A 37 26.05 -2.36 -10.25
C VAL A 37 25.04 -2.74 -9.18
N ILE A 38 24.33 -1.76 -8.61
CA ILE A 38 23.28 -1.98 -7.59
C ILE A 38 22.21 -2.92 -8.13
N ILE A 39 21.61 -2.55 -9.27
CA ILE A 39 20.53 -3.34 -9.89
C ILE A 39 21.00 -4.76 -10.21
N SER A 40 22.22 -4.90 -10.74
CA SER A 40 22.77 -6.20 -11.11
C SER A 40 23.03 -7.09 -9.89
N LEU A 41 23.56 -6.53 -8.80
CA LEU A 41 23.78 -7.27 -7.56
C LEU A 41 22.48 -7.64 -6.85
N GLU A 42 21.47 -6.77 -6.89
CA GLU A 42 20.12 -7.07 -6.37
C GLU A 42 19.46 -8.21 -7.16
N ALA A 43 19.62 -8.24 -8.48
CA ALA A 43 18.98 -9.23 -9.35
C ALA A 43 19.43 -10.68 -9.11
N ILE A 44 20.60 -10.88 -8.49
CA ILE A 44 21.16 -12.21 -8.19
C ILE A 44 21.00 -12.62 -6.73
N GLN A 45 20.37 -11.80 -5.87
CA GLN A 45 20.12 -12.17 -4.48
C GLN A 45 19.08 -13.28 -4.40
N ASP A 46 19.40 -14.34 -3.66
CA ASP A 46 18.45 -15.41 -3.38
C ASP A 46 17.30 -14.88 -2.50
N PRO A 47 16.05 -15.27 -2.78
CA PRO A 47 14.92 -14.87 -1.96
C PRO A 47 15.04 -15.46 -0.55
N ILE A 48 14.77 -14.63 0.46
CA ILE A 48 14.70 -15.07 1.86
C ILE A 48 13.35 -15.77 2.09
N SER A 49 13.36 -16.89 2.81
CA SER A 49 12.12 -17.54 3.23
C SER A 49 11.32 -16.65 4.19
N ILE A 50 10.03 -16.46 3.92
CA ILE A 50 9.12 -15.77 4.84
C ILE A 50 8.93 -16.55 6.17
N TYR A 51 9.30 -17.83 6.19
CA TYR A 51 9.32 -18.66 7.41
C TYR A 51 10.68 -18.66 8.12
N THR A 52 11.56 -17.71 7.81
CA THR A 52 12.80 -17.53 8.57
C THR A 52 12.47 -16.96 9.95
N PRO A 53 12.90 -17.62 11.05
CA PRO A 53 12.70 -17.10 12.40
C PRO A 53 13.61 -15.88 12.63
N ILE A 54 13.03 -14.77 13.06
CA ILE A 54 13.73 -13.50 13.31
C ILE A 54 13.89 -13.19 14.81
N TYR A 55 13.20 -13.94 15.67
CA TYR A 55 13.32 -13.84 17.13
C TYR A 55 13.00 -15.19 17.78
N ASN A 56 13.81 -15.61 18.75
CA ASN A 56 13.64 -16.87 19.46
C ASN A 56 13.85 -16.66 20.98
N ASN A 57 12.77 -16.72 21.74
CA ASN A 57 12.77 -16.66 23.21
C ASN A 57 12.41 -18.01 23.87
N GLY A 58 12.50 -19.12 23.13
CA GLY A 58 12.32 -20.47 23.67
C GLY A 58 10.88 -20.92 23.92
N THR A 59 9.89 -20.02 23.87
CA THR A 59 8.46 -20.38 23.96
C THR A 59 7.69 -20.14 22.68
N ASP A 60 8.04 -19.09 21.92
CA ASP A 60 7.46 -18.77 20.61
C ASP A 60 8.55 -18.23 19.67
N GLU A 61 8.60 -18.75 18.45
CA GLU A 61 9.42 -18.21 17.36
C GLU A 61 8.60 -17.16 16.60
N ILE A 62 9.15 -15.96 16.41
CA ILE A 62 8.55 -14.97 15.51
C ILE A 62 9.19 -15.16 14.13
N TYR A 63 8.36 -15.35 13.12
CA TYR A 63 8.79 -15.53 11.74
C TYR A 63 8.73 -14.20 10.98
N LEU A 64 9.52 -14.08 9.92
CA LEU A 64 9.53 -12.88 9.06
C LEU A 64 8.12 -12.53 8.54
N ILE A 65 7.32 -13.55 8.23
CA ILE A 65 5.92 -13.39 7.79
C ILE A 65 5.05 -12.62 8.80
N ASP A 66 5.34 -12.70 10.10
CA ASP A 66 4.56 -12.04 11.14
C ASP A 66 4.75 -10.51 11.14
N GLN A 67 5.81 -10.01 10.50
CA GLN A 67 6.08 -8.57 10.34
C GLN A 67 5.63 -8.01 8.99
N ILE A 68 5.30 -8.87 8.03
CA ILE A 68 4.83 -8.45 6.71
C ILE A 68 3.37 -8.03 6.86
N LYS A 69 3.14 -6.71 6.83
CA LYS A 69 1.77 -6.17 6.81
C LYS A 69 1.08 -6.53 5.50
N ASP A 70 -0.08 -7.15 5.60
CA ASP A 70 -0.99 -7.32 4.47
C ASP A 70 -1.79 -6.02 4.27
N ASP A 71 -1.27 -5.12 3.44
CA ASP A 71 -1.90 -3.83 3.14
C ASP A 71 -3.19 -3.99 2.31
N GLU A 72 -3.41 -5.14 1.64
CA GLU A 72 -4.62 -5.37 0.84
C GLU A 72 -5.81 -5.81 1.71
N ASN A 73 -5.54 -6.39 2.88
CA ASN A 73 -6.52 -7.12 3.70
C ASN A 73 -6.61 -6.60 5.13
N SER A 74 -6.24 -5.34 5.37
CA SER A 74 -6.37 -4.72 6.68
C SER A 74 -7.79 -4.91 7.23
N GLU A 75 -7.90 -5.39 8.46
CA GLU A 75 -9.19 -5.60 9.14
C GLU A 75 -10.06 -4.34 9.08
N ASP A 76 -9.41 -3.17 9.14
CA ASP A 76 -10.02 -1.85 8.99
C ASP A 76 -10.81 -1.69 7.69
N ARG A 77 -10.30 -2.20 6.56
CA ARG A 77 -11.00 -2.13 5.27
C ARG A 77 -12.25 -2.99 5.25
N LYS A 78 -12.19 -4.19 5.85
CA LYS A 78 -13.36 -5.09 6.00
C LYS A 78 -14.41 -4.48 6.93
N ILE A 79 -13.98 -3.89 8.04
CA ILE A 79 -14.86 -3.19 8.98
C ILE A 79 -15.54 -1.99 8.30
N LEU A 80 -14.78 -1.22 7.51
CA LEU A 80 -15.30 -0.09 6.74
C LEU A 80 -16.34 -0.55 5.70
N GLU A 81 -16.04 -1.61 4.95
CA GLU A 81 -16.98 -2.16 3.95
C GLU A 81 -18.29 -2.61 4.61
N LEU A 82 -18.22 -3.34 5.72
CA LEU A 82 -19.39 -3.75 6.50
C LEU A 82 -20.19 -2.55 7.02
N THR A 83 -19.50 -1.54 7.56
CA THR A 83 -20.10 -0.30 8.06
C THR A 83 -20.87 0.43 6.95
N ILE A 84 -20.26 0.60 5.78
CA ILE A 84 -20.90 1.23 4.62
C ILE A 84 -22.10 0.41 4.17
N LYS A 85 -21.95 -0.93 4.05
CA LYS A 85 -23.02 -1.82 3.58
C LYS A 85 -24.24 -1.78 4.49
N ASP A 86 -24.05 -1.80 5.80
CA ASP A 86 -25.16 -1.74 6.76
C ASP A 86 -25.73 -0.33 6.90
N GLY A 87 -24.88 0.70 6.83
CA GLY A 87 -25.29 2.10 6.78
C GLY A 87 -26.21 2.40 5.59
N MET A 88 -25.87 1.91 4.39
CA MET A 88 -26.65 2.09 3.17
C MET A 88 -28.06 1.48 3.24
N LYS A 89 -28.26 0.42 4.05
CA LYS A 89 -29.59 -0.18 4.27
C LYS A 89 -30.52 0.73 5.06
N ARG A 90 -29.97 1.56 5.95
CA ARG A 90 -30.73 2.46 6.84
C ARG A 90 -31.17 3.76 6.15
N LEU A 91 -30.56 4.10 5.02
CA LEU A 91 -30.91 5.28 4.25
C LEU A 91 -32.31 5.18 3.65
N SER A 92 -33.00 6.32 3.60
CA SER A 92 -34.19 6.45 2.77
C SER A 92 -33.84 6.23 1.29
N LYS A 93 -34.83 5.86 0.47
CA LYS A 93 -34.65 5.69 -0.99
C LYS A 93 -34.02 6.91 -1.64
N ARG A 94 -34.40 8.11 -1.17
CA ARG A 94 -33.91 9.39 -1.68
C ARG A 94 -32.45 9.62 -1.32
N GLU A 95 -32.07 9.43 -0.06
CA GLU A 95 -30.69 9.55 0.41
C GLU A 95 -29.76 8.54 -0.26
N ARG A 96 -30.22 7.29 -0.39
CA ARG A 96 -29.46 6.24 -1.08
C ARG A 96 -29.18 6.62 -2.54
N ASN A 97 -30.16 7.23 -3.22
CA ASN A 97 -29.97 7.70 -4.58
C ASN A 97 -28.92 8.82 -4.64
N ILE A 98 -29.02 9.82 -3.74
CA ILE A 98 -28.05 10.92 -3.65
C ILE A 98 -26.63 10.38 -3.42
N ILE A 99 -26.44 9.44 -2.50
CA ILE A 99 -25.13 8.82 -2.23
C ILE A 99 -24.61 8.06 -3.46
N ARG A 100 -25.47 7.31 -4.15
CA ARG A 100 -25.08 6.62 -5.39
C ARG A 100 -24.64 7.60 -6.47
N GLU A 101 -25.46 8.60 -6.77
CA GLU A 101 -25.12 9.61 -7.79
C GLU A 101 -23.82 10.33 -7.45
N ARG A 102 -23.61 10.65 -6.16
CA ARG A 102 -22.45 11.39 -5.67
C ARG A 102 -21.15 10.60 -5.71
N TYR A 103 -21.16 9.38 -5.16
CA TYR A 103 -19.94 8.61 -4.89
C TYR A 103 -19.68 7.47 -5.87
N TYR A 104 -20.72 6.96 -6.54
CA TYR A 104 -20.58 5.92 -7.56
C TYR A 104 -20.56 6.48 -8.98
N LEU A 105 -21.41 7.48 -9.27
CA LEU A 105 -21.47 8.11 -10.59
C LEU A 105 -20.70 9.44 -10.67
N GLY A 106 -20.16 9.93 -9.55
CA GLY A 106 -19.27 11.10 -9.52
C GLY A 106 -19.94 12.45 -9.77
N LYS A 107 -21.28 12.54 -9.72
CA LYS A 107 -22.00 13.79 -9.98
C LYS A 107 -21.76 14.84 -8.89
N THR A 108 -21.78 16.10 -9.27
CA THR A 108 -21.79 17.25 -8.36
C THR A 108 -23.15 17.38 -7.65
N GLN A 109 -23.16 17.99 -6.47
CA GLN A 109 -24.42 18.26 -5.76
C GLN A 109 -25.37 19.15 -6.58
N MET A 110 -24.83 20.00 -7.45
CA MET A 110 -25.61 20.87 -8.33
C MET A 110 -26.26 20.07 -9.47
N GLU A 111 -25.55 19.13 -10.09
CA GLU A 111 -26.13 18.22 -11.09
C GLU A 111 -27.25 17.36 -10.46
N ILE A 112 -27.01 16.80 -9.27
CA ILE A 112 -28.02 16.03 -8.53
C ILE A 112 -29.24 16.91 -8.17
N ALA A 113 -29.00 18.16 -7.78
CA ALA A 113 -30.06 19.12 -7.46
C ALA A 113 -30.96 19.41 -8.66
N ASN A 114 -30.34 19.61 -9.84
CA ASN A 114 -31.05 19.84 -11.09
C ASN A 114 -31.90 18.63 -11.51
N GLU A 115 -31.38 17.41 -11.35
CA GLU A 115 -32.09 16.17 -11.71
C GLU A 115 -33.30 15.89 -10.80
N ILE A 116 -33.19 16.17 -9.50
CA ILE A 116 -34.23 15.86 -8.51
C ILE A 116 -35.18 17.05 -8.28
N GLY A 117 -34.88 18.23 -8.86
CA GLY A 117 -35.72 19.43 -8.76
C GLY A 117 -35.73 20.07 -7.37
N ILE A 118 -34.58 20.08 -6.69
CA ILE A 118 -34.40 20.73 -5.37
C ILE A 118 -33.18 21.64 -5.38
N SER A 119 -33.02 22.47 -4.34
CA SER A 119 -31.83 23.32 -4.26
C SER A 119 -30.57 22.52 -3.90
N GLN A 120 -29.39 23.00 -4.32
CA GLN A 120 -28.12 22.40 -3.93
C GLN A 120 -27.94 22.37 -2.40
N ALA A 121 -28.41 23.40 -1.69
CA ALA A 121 -28.39 23.42 -0.23
C ALA A 121 -29.23 22.29 0.39
N GLN A 122 -30.36 21.91 -0.23
CA GLN A 122 -31.16 20.77 0.19
C GLN A 122 -30.45 19.43 -0.10
N VAL A 123 -29.81 19.28 -1.26
CA VAL A 123 -28.99 18.10 -1.58
C VAL A 123 -27.85 17.95 -0.57
N SER A 124 -27.14 19.02 -0.26
CA SER A 124 -26.05 19.04 0.72
C SER A 124 -26.52 18.59 2.10
N ARG A 125 -27.70 19.05 2.55
CA ARG A 125 -28.28 18.59 3.83
C ARG A 125 -28.62 17.10 3.81
N LEU A 126 -29.23 16.61 2.73
CA LEU A 126 -29.58 15.19 2.58
C LEU A 126 -28.34 14.30 2.52
N GLU A 127 -27.31 14.69 1.77
CA GLU A 127 -26.03 13.99 1.71
C GLU A 127 -25.36 13.93 3.08
N LYS A 128 -25.30 15.07 3.79
CA LYS A 128 -24.72 15.11 5.15
C LYS A 128 -25.46 14.21 6.12
N ASN A 129 -26.79 14.18 6.06
CA ASN A 129 -27.60 13.29 6.89
C ASN A 129 -27.36 11.83 6.53
N ALA A 130 -27.31 11.51 5.24
CA ALA A 130 -27.01 10.16 4.77
C ALA A 130 -25.64 9.67 5.23
N LEU A 131 -24.60 10.51 5.12
CA LEU A 131 -23.26 10.18 5.62
C LEU A 131 -23.25 9.96 7.13
N LYS A 132 -23.98 10.79 7.90
CA LYS A 132 -24.14 10.56 9.34
C LYS A 132 -24.80 9.21 9.63
N THR A 133 -25.85 8.87 8.90
CA THR A 133 -26.54 7.58 9.06
C THR A 133 -25.63 6.40 8.69
N ILE A 134 -24.81 6.55 7.64
CA ILE A 134 -23.87 5.50 7.22
C ILE A 134 -22.79 5.29 8.29
N PHE A 135 -22.15 6.37 8.72
CA PHE A 135 -20.98 6.31 9.59
C PHE A 135 -21.28 6.41 11.07
N ASN A 136 -22.56 6.51 11.46
CA ASN A 136 -23.09 6.65 12.82
C ASN A 136 -21.98 6.63 13.87
N TYR A 137 -21.35 7.80 14.07
CA TYR A 137 -20.31 8.00 15.06
C TYR A 137 -20.90 7.57 16.40
N LYS A 138 -20.45 6.43 16.92
CA LYS A 138 -20.66 6.12 18.33
C LYS A 138 -19.98 7.25 19.10
N GLN A 139 -20.78 8.12 19.71
CA GLN A 139 -20.37 8.77 20.95
C GLN A 139 -20.31 7.70 22.04
#